data_AF-A0A0F9G4D6-F1
#
_entry.id   AF-A0A0F9G4D6-F1
#
_cell.length_a   1.000
_cell.length_b   1.000
_cell.length_c   1.000
_cell.angle_alpha   90.00
_cell.angle_beta   90.00
_cell.angle_gamma   90.00
#
_symmetry.space_group_name_H-M   'P 1'
#
loop_
_entity.id
_entity.type
_entity.pdbx_description
1 polymer ?
#
loop_
_entity_poly.entity_id
_entity_poly.type
_entity_poly.pdbx_seq_one_letter_code
_entity_poly.pdbx_strand_id
1 'polypeptide(L)'
;MQKIDEFALVIFSGGQDSTTCLIWALKKFKKVSTITFNYNQRHQIEIESAKKIINILNLSGNYNKIEHKIVDISFLSNLLKTAMIQDTEIKYDSDTKLPTTFVPGRNILFLTIAAAYAYQHKIKHLITGVCQTDYSGYPDCRDATIKSLQATLKLGMEYDIIIHTPLMWKNKTETIKMMQKLGRLELYKYTYTCFIPKTKILTPEGNENIENLKKGDFVYTANGNIERINRIYINNYEGKLVKIKSYGYPYYLIATPNHKIFTLKDCDKEIKKIEKGNWVKGYKLKLNNKINIDLLFARFLGYFASEGCYTKDGLCISMNKEKDKKDIKWLIQNIPKIFNKNPKMYDCNKGKNANIHIFDVKLVDKFYKRYGNGYCNERDFREILKWNKIGQDEFLIGLFRGDGFISKFNDSFSISLTNIKLIENIYIIFNNRGLCPRVSEKSPKNCNGKLFQLKIDQRINQNNESRRLAKMIFNIGPSFKYCREVFIRNNNSRRIYRKELIDYKGKVYNLEVEKEHSYIANYFPVHNCYKGKSLACGECPACKLRLNGFKEAGLQDPIKYSN
;
A
#
# COMPACT_ATOMS: atom_id res chain seq x y z
N MET A 1 -45.28 -14.81 -6.21
CA MET A 1 -45.49 -14.59 -7.65
C MET A 1 -44.90 -15.78 -8.40
N GLN A 2 -45.60 -16.27 -9.42
CA GLN A 2 -45.05 -17.22 -10.40
C GLN A 2 -43.94 -16.51 -11.21
N LYS A 3 -42.93 -17.26 -11.67
CA LYS A 3 -41.91 -16.73 -12.58
C LYS A 3 -42.40 -16.79 -14.01
N ILE A 4 -42.06 -15.78 -14.81
CA ILE A 4 -42.28 -15.80 -16.26
C ILE A 4 -41.48 -16.97 -16.86
N ASP A 5 -42.13 -17.77 -17.68
CA ASP A 5 -41.57 -18.99 -18.29
C ASP A 5 -40.72 -18.72 -19.54
N GLU A 6 -40.00 -17.59 -19.53
CA GLU A 6 -39.20 -17.12 -20.66
C GLU A 6 -37.73 -16.92 -20.22
N PHE A 7 -36.83 -16.96 -21.20
CA PHE A 7 -35.39 -16.83 -21.00
C PHE A 7 -34.97 -15.36 -21.11
N ALA A 8 -34.12 -14.91 -20.19
CA ALA A 8 -33.65 -13.54 -20.08
C ALA A 8 -32.11 -13.44 -20.07
N LEU A 9 -31.55 -12.42 -20.71
CA LEU A 9 -30.12 -12.11 -20.77
C LEU A 9 -29.81 -10.78 -20.06
N VAL A 10 -28.93 -10.81 -19.06
CA VAL A 10 -28.52 -9.62 -18.32
C VAL A 10 -27.17 -9.11 -18.81
N ILE A 11 -27.11 -7.85 -19.27
CA ILE A 11 -25.84 -7.15 -19.47
C ILE A 11 -25.24 -6.87 -18.09
N PHE A 12 -24.12 -7.52 -17.80
CA PHE A 12 -23.58 -7.65 -16.45
C PHE A 12 -22.10 -7.24 -16.41
N SER A 13 -21.73 -6.34 -15.50
CA SER A 13 -20.32 -5.94 -15.29
C SER A 13 -19.76 -6.42 -13.96
N GLY A 14 -20.57 -7.01 -13.06
CA GLY A 14 -20.18 -7.20 -11.66
C GLY A 14 -20.21 -5.91 -10.83
N GLY A 15 -20.48 -4.76 -11.46
CA GLY A 15 -20.86 -3.52 -10.79
C GLY A 15 -22.23 -3.64 -10.13
N GLN A 16 -22.48 -2.80 -9.12
CA GLN A 16 -23.61 -2.93 -8.18
C GLN A 16 -24.97 -2.94 -8.87
N ASP A 17 -25.21 -2.01 -9.79
CA ASP A 17 -26.50 -1.85 -10.47
C ASP A 17 -26.80 -3.02 -11.41
N SER A 18 -25.77 -3.48 -12.13
CA SER A 18 -25.84 -4.71 -12.92
C SER A 18 -26.08 -5.96 -12.05
N THR A 19 -25.58 -5.95 -10.80
CA THR A 19 -25.85 -7.00 -9.81
C THR A 19 -27.29 -6.94 -9.31
N THR A 20 -27.87 -5.75 -9.09
CA THR A 20 -29.29 -5.58 -8.78
C THR A 20 -30.19 -6.09 -9.91
N CYS A 21 -29.86 -5.73 -11.15
CA CYS A 21 -30.53 -6.24 -12.35
C CYS A 21 -30.46 -7.77 -12.48
N LEU A 22 -29.31 -8.38 -12.17
CA LEU A 22 -29.15 -9.84 -12.17
C LEU A 22 -30.07 -10.50 -11.13
N ILE A 23 -30.08 -10.04 -9.88
CA ILE A 23 -30.96 -10.63 -8.84
C ILE A 23 -32.45 -10.38 -9.14
N TRP A 24 -32.80 -9.24 -9.73
CA TRP A 24 -34.16 -8.97 -10.18
C TRP A 24 -34.59 -9.95 -11.28
N ALA A 25 -33.77 -10.13 -12.32
CA ALA A 25 -34.04 -11.09 -13.39
C ALA A 25 -34.22 -12.51 -12.84
N LEU A 26 -33.36 -12.92 -11.91
CA LEU A 26 -33.41 -14.23 -11.25
C LEU A 26 -34.67 -14.46 -10.40
N LYS A 27 -35.33 -13.40 -9.90
CA LYS A 27 -36.65 -13.51 -9.27
C LYS A 27 -37.81 -13.46 -10.28
N LYS A 28 -37.67 -12.80 -11.43
CA LYS A 28 -38.76 -12.60 -12.41
C LYS A 28 -38.88 -13.70 -13.47
N PHE A 29 -37.77 -14.23 -13.96
CA PHE A 29 -37.72 -15.19 -15.09
C PHE A 29 -37.25 -16.58 -14.63
N LYS A 30 -37.74 -17.66 -15.27
CA LYS A 30 -37.30 -19.03 -14.95
C LYS A 30 -35.85 -19.31 -15.35
N LYS A 31 -35.39 -18.82 -16.51
CA LYS A 31 -34.00 -18.99 -16.97
C LYS A 31 -33.34 -17.62 -17.15
N VAL A 32 -32.10 -17.47 -16.67
CA VAL A 32 -31.33 -16.23 -16.77
C VAL A 32 -29.88 -16.55 -17.17
N SER A 33 -29.36 -15.82 -18.14
CA SER A 33 -27.95 -15.81 -18.56
C SER A 33 -27.37 -14.41 -18.43
N THR A 34 -26.05 -14.28 -18.54
CA THR A 34 -25.33 -13.01 -18.41
C THR A 34 -24.34 -12.81 -19.56
N ILE A 35 -24.20 -11.56 -20.00
CA ILE A 35 -23.20 -11.14 -20.98
C ILE A 35 -22.34 -10.00 -20.42
N THR A 36 -21.02 -10.13 -20.57
CA THR A 36 -20.02 -9.14 -20.12
C THR A 36 -19.07 -8.82 -21.28
N PHE A 37 -18.77 -7.55 -21.45
CA PHE A 37 -17.91 -7.07 -22.54
C PHE A 37 -16.48 -6.81 -22.05
N ASN A 38 -15.49 -7.38 -22.74
CA ASN A 38 -14.06 -7.14 -22.48
C ASN A 38 -13.49 -6.11 -23.47
N TYR A 39 -12.84 -5.07 -22.94
CA TYR A 39 -12.28 -3.95 -23.71
C TYR A 39 -11.00 -3.44 -23.05
N ASN A 40 -10.01 -4.34 -22.96
CA ASN A 40 -8.66 -4.14 -22.41
C ASN A 40 -8.56 -3.88 -20.88
N GLN A 41 -7.30 -3.84 -20.42
CA GLN A 41 -6.87 -4.17 -19.05
C GLN A 41 -7.57 -3.44 -17.90
N ARG A 42 -8.11 -2.24 -18.14
CA ARG A 42 -8.72 -1.41 -17.09
C ARG A 42 -9.99 -2.03 -16.48
N HIS A 43 -10.72 -2.88 -17.22
CA HIS A 43 -11.97 -3.51 -16.78
C HIS A 43 -11.82 -4.97 -16.32
N GLN A 44 -10.59 -5.51 -16.30
CA GLN A 44 -10.34 -6.89 -15.91
C GLN A 44 -10.67 -7.16 -14.43
N ILE A 45 -10.72 -6.12 -13.59
CA ILE A 45 -11.21 -6.18 -12.21
C ILE A 45 -12.73 -6.45 -12.18
N GLU A 46 -13.52 -5.68 -12.95
CA GLU A 46 -14.98 -5.84 -13.02
C GLU A 46 -15.36 -7.25 -13.52
N ILE A 47 -14.68 -7.75 -14.55
CA ILE A 47 -14.85 -9.11 -15.08
C ILE A 47 -14.63 -10.19 -14.01
N GLU A 48 -13.62 -10.06 -13.15
CA GLU A 48 -13.38 -11.01 -12.06
C GLU A 48 -14.44 -10.90 -10.93
N SER A 49 -15.00 -9.72 -10.69
CA SER A 49 -16.17 -9.57 -9.81
C SER A 49 -17.42 -10.23 -10.40
N ALA A 50 -17.66 -10.06 -11.71
CA ALA A 50 -18.77 -10.68 -12.41
C ALA A 50 -18.72 -12.22 -12.30
N LYS A 51 -17.59 -12.83 -12.68
CA LYS A 51 -17.33 -14.27 -12.51
C LYS A 51 -17.55 -14.73 -11.07
N LYS A 52 -17.04 -13.99 -10.09
CA LYS A 52 -17.14 -14.33 -8.66
C LYS A 52 -18.58 -14.30 -8.17
N ILE A 53 -19.36 -13.28 -8.51
CA ILE A 53 -20.77 -13.15 -8.13
C ILE A 53 -21.59 -14.29 -8.74
N ILE A 54 -21.37 -14.62 -10.02
CA ILE A 54 -22.07 -15.73 -10.70
C ILE A 54 -21.69 -17.09 -10.10
N ASN A 55 -20.42 -17.32 -9.76
CA ASN A 55 -20.01 -18.55 -9.09
C ASN A 55 -20.70 -18.68 -7.72
N ILE A 56 -20.76 -17.61 -6.93
CA ILE A 56 -21.48 -17.58 -5.64
C ILE A 56 -22.99 -17.82 -5.82
N LEU A 57 -23.59 -17.33 -6.90
CA LEU A 57 -25.00 -17.58 -7.21
C LEU A 57 -25.26 -19.04 -7.58
N ASN A 58 -24.47 -19.60 -8.50
CA ASN A 58 -24.58 -20.98 -8.95
C ASN A 58 -24.31 -21.99 -7.81
N LEU A 59 -23.30 -21.74 -6.97
CA LEU A 59 -23.00 -22.57 -5.80
C LEU A 59 -24.05 -22.47 -4.68
N SER A 60 -24.95 -21.47 -4.71
CA SER A 60 -25.96 -21.31 -3.67
C SER A 60 -27.19 -22.21 -3.82
N GLY A 61 -27.36 -22.91 -4.94
CA GLY A 61 -28.52 -23.79 -5.22
C GLY A 61 -29.87 -23.09 -5.41
N ASN A 62 -30.03 -21.85 -4.92
CA ASN A 62 -31.29 -21.08 -4.93
C ASN A 62 -31.80 -20.66 -6.33
N TYR A 63 -31.06 -20.96 -7.40
CA TYR A 63 -31.38 -20.54 -8.76
C TYR A 63 -30.93 -21.59 -9.78
N ASN A 64 -31.61 -21.63 -10.93
CA ASN A 64 -31.13 -22.35 -12.10
C ASN A 64 -29.74 -21.83 -12.53
N LYS A 65 -28.92 -22.74 -13.06
CA LYS A 65 -27.53 -22.46 -13.49
C LYS A 65 -27.46 -21.25 -14.41
N ILE A 66 -26.76 -20.21 -13.96
CA ILE A 66 -26.53 -18.97 -14.68
C ILE A 66 -25.34 -19.16 -15.63
N GLU A 67 -25.60 -19.02 -16.92
CA GLU A 67 -24.59 -19.00 -17.98
C GLU A 67 -23.91 -17.61 -18.05
N HIS A 68 -22.61 -17.59 -18.35
CA HIS A 68 -21.82 -16.36 -18.39
C HIS A 68 -20.99 -16.27 -19.66
N LYS A 69 -21.45 -15.45 -20.61
CA LYS A 69 -20.71 -15.14 -21.83
C LYS A 69 -19.85 -13.91 -21.60
N ILE A 70 -18.54 -14.06 -21.75
CA ILE A 70 -17.64 -12.91 -21.97
C ILE A 70 -17.49 -12.76 -23.48
N VAL A 71 -17.73 -11.56 -23.99
CA VAL A 71 -17.51 -11.19 -25.40
C VAL A 71 -16.36 -10.21 -25.46
N ASP A 72 -15.35 -10.52 -26.25
CA ASP A 72 -14.25 -9.61 -26.49
C ASP A 72 -14.63 -8.58 -27.56
N ILE A 73 -14.53 -7.31 -27.20
CA ILE A 73 -14.76 -6.17 -28.08
C ILE A 73 -13.53 -5.23 -28.10
N SER A 74 -12.36 -5.74 -27.71
CA SER A 74 -11.10 -4.98 -27.73
C SER A 74 -10.76 -4.41 -29.10
N PHE A 75 -11.23 -4.99 -30.21
CA PHE A 75 -11.07 -4.47 -31.57
C PHE A 75 -11.56 -3.02 -31.75
N LEU A 76 -12.51 -2.56 -30.92
CA LEU A 76 -12.96 -1.16 -30.87
C LEU A 76 -11.81 -0.19 -30.53
N SER A 77 -10.70 -0.67 -29.96
CA SER A 77 -9.51 0.13 -29.71
C SER A 77 -8.90 0.76 -30.96
N ASN A 78 -9.16 0.14 -32.12
CA ASN A 78 -8.62 0.56 -33.40
C ASN A 78 -9.53 1.60 -34.07
N LEU A 79 -10.74 1.81 -33.54
CA LEU A 79 -11.78 2.69 -34.09
C LEU A 79 -12.01 3.95 -33.23
N LEU A 80 -11.71 3.92 -31.92
CA LEU A 80 -12.08 4.96 -30.97
C LEU A 80 -10.89 5.47 -30.13
N LYS A 81 -10.41 6.67 -30.45
CA LYS A 81 -9.32 7.37 -29.72
C LYS A 81 -9.83 7.91 -28.37
N THR A 82 -9.96 7.05 -27.35
CA THR A 82 -10.42 7.44 -26.00
C THR A 82 -9.47 6.96 -24.89
N ALA A 83 -9.39 7.72 -23.80
CA ALA A 83 -8.54 7.42 -22.64
C ALA A 83 -9.09 6.26 -21.77
N MET A 84 -10.19 5.60 -22.15
CA MET A 84 -10.54 4.27 -21.60
C MET A 84 -9.68 3.15 -22.21
N ILE A 85 -9.19 3.38 -23.43
CA ILE A 85 -8.69 2.36 -24.35
C ILE A 85 -7.17 2.40 -24.47
N GLN A 86 -6.57 3.60 -24.40
CA GLN A 86 -5.12 3.82 -24.40
C GLN A 86 -4.65 4.35 -23.04
N ASP A 87 -3.37 4.14 -22.68
CA ASP A 87 -2.77 4.75 -21.48
C ASP A 87 -2.35 6.21 -21.75
N THR A 88 -3.37 7.05 -21.90
CA THR A 88 -3.27 8.52 -21.93
C THR A 88 -3.87 9.13 -20.66
N GLU A 89 -3.50 10.39 -20.37
CA GLU A 89 -4.01 11.14 -19.23
C GLU A 89 -5.52 11.41 -19.33
N ILE A 90 -6.21 11.41 -18.20
CA ILE A 90 -7.59 11.89 -18.12
C ILE A 90 -7.55 13.42 -18.16
N LYS A 91 -7.92 13.99 -19.29
CA LYS A 91 -8.18 15.43 -19.45
C LYS A 91 -9.70 15.63 -19.50
N TYR A 92 -10.15 16.81 -19.12
CA TYR A 92 -11.51 17.25 -19.42
C TYR A 92 -11.45 18.09 -20.69
N ASP A 93 -12.34 17.78 -21.62
CA ASP A 93 -12.56 18.59 -22.81
C ASP A 93 -13.20 19.93 -22.40
N SER A 94 -12.66 21.05 -22.90
CA SER A 94 -13.05 22.40 -22.46
C SER A 94 -14.49 22.76 -22.82
N ASP A 95 -14.96 22.23 -23.95
CA ASP A 95 -16.15 22.73 -24.64
C ASP A 95 -17.36 21.84 -24.30
N THR A 96 -17.16 20.52 -24.31
CA THR A 96 -18.17 19.53 -23.93
C THR A 96 -18.22 19.24 -22.42
N LYS A 97 -17.17 19.62 -21.66
CA LYS A 97 -16.98 19.31 -20.22
C LYS A 97 -16.93 17.81 -19.89
N LEU A 98 -16.82 16.93 -20.89
CA LEU A 98 -16.72 15.50 -20.72
C LEU A 98 -15.24 15.07 -20.53
N PRO A 99 -14.97 14.01 -19.75
CA PRO A 99 -13.61 13.47 -19.63
C PRO A 99 -13.22 12.70 -20.90
N THR A 100 -11.91 12.64 -21.21
CA THR A 100 -11.36 11.87 -22.35
C THR A 100 -11.65 10.35 -22.30
N THR A 101 -12.26 9.86 -21.22
CA THR A 101 -12.78 8.49 -21.06
C THR A 101 -14.22 8.29 -21.58
N PHE A 102 -14.88 9.32 -22.12
CA PHE A 102 -16.20 9.22 -22.72
C PHE A 102 -16.19 8.39 -24.01
N VAL A 103 -17.18 7.50 -24.19
CA VAL A 103 -17.34 6.65 -25.38
C VAL A 103 -18.73 6.88 -25.97
N PRO A 104 -18.89 7.62 -27.07
CA PRO A 104 -20.19 7.87 -27.70
C PRO A 104 -20.92 6.57 -28.04
N GLY A 105 -22.22 6.49 -27.72
CA GLY A 105 -23.08 5.35 -28.08
C GLY A 105 -22.71 4.00 -27.43
N ARG A 106 -21.88 3.98 -26.38
CA ARG A 106 -21.43 2.74 -25.71
C ARG A 106 -22.58 1.83 -25.31
N ASN A 107 -23.66 2.37 -24.73
CA ASN A 107 -24.79 1.57 -24.25
C ASN A 107 -25.64 1.05 -25.43
N ILE A 108 -25.73 1.81 -26.53
CA ILE A 108 -26.33 1.36 -27.80
C ILE A 108 -25.55 0.14 -28.30
N LEU A 109 -24.23 0.26 -28.44
CA LEU A 109 -23.37 -0.82 -28.94
C LEU A 109 -23.46 -2.09 -28.09
N PHE A 110 -23.44 -1.95 -26.76
CA PHE A 110 -23.61 -3.08 -25.84
C PHE A 110 -24.98 -3.75 -25.98
N LEU A 111 -26.05 -2.98 -26.16
CA LEU A 111 -27.40 -3.51 -26.38
C LEU A 111 -27.55 -4.17 -27.76
N THR A 112 -26.95 -3.62 -28.82
CA THR A 112 -26.97 -4.22 -30.17
C THR A 112 -26.21 -5.56 -30.20
N ILE A 113 -25.04 -5.65 -29.58
CA ILE A 113 -24.30 -6.93 -29.50
C ILE A 113 -25.03 -7.94 -28.60
N ALA A 114 -25.61 -7.49 -27.49
CA ALA A 114 -26.44 -8.34 -26.64
C ALA A 114 -27.71 -8.83 -27.36
N ALA A 115 -28.33 -8.01 -28.20
CA ALA A 115 -29.48 -8.36 -29.04
C ALA A 115 -29.14 -9.41 -30.10
N ALA A 116 -28.03 -9.25 -30.81
CA ALA A 116 -27.56 -10.25 -31.78
C ALA A 116 -27.25 -11.61 -31.10
N TYR A 117 -26.62 -11.58 -29.92
CA TYR A 117 -26.40 -12.79 -29.12
C TYR A 117 -27.72 -13.40 -28.62
N ALA A 118 -28.67 -12.57 -28.17
CA ALA A 118 -29.97 -12.99 -27.68
C ALA A 118 -30.83 -13.64 -28.78
N TYR A 119 -30.85 -13.07 -29.99
CA TYR A 119 -31.51 -13.64 -31.18
C TYR A 119 -31.03 -15.08 -31.45
N GLN A 120 -29.71 -15.31 -31.51
CA GLN A 120 -29.12 -16.63 -31.73
C GLN A 120 -29.51 -17.66 -30.66
N HIS A 121 -29.80 -17.22 -29.43
CA HIS A 121 -30.18 -18.07 -28.30
C HIS A 121 -31.70 -18.08 -28.03
N LYS A 122 -32.52 -17.50 -28.93
CA LYS A 122 -33.98 -17.34 -28.82
C LYS A 122 -34.42 -16.66 -27.51
N ILE A 123 -33.66 -15.66 -27.06
CA ILE A 123 -33.91 -14.88 -25.84
C ILE A 123 -34.63 -13.57 -26.21
N LYS A 124 -35.90 -13.44 -25.82
CA LYS A 124 -36.66 -12.18 -26.01
C LYS A 124 -36.24 -11.06 -25.05
N HIS A 125 -35.89 -11.38 -23.81
CA HIS A 125 -35.74 -10.39 -22.74
C HIS A 125 -34.28 -9.99 -22.53
N LEU A 126 -33.93 -8.75 -22.88
CA LEU A 126 -32.68 -8.12 -22.47
C LEU A 126 -32.88 -7.37 -21.15
N ILE A 127 -31.94 -7.44 -20.22
CA ILE A 127 -31.91 -6.60 -19.02
C ILE A 127 -30.63 -5.79 -19.03
N THR A 128 -30.74 -4.48 -18.82
CA THR A 128 -29.59 -3.60 -18.61
C THR A 128 -29.79 -2.70 -17.39
N GLY A 129 -28.69 -2.29 -16.78
CA GLY A 129 -28.65 -1.45 -15.58
C GLY A 129 -28.64 0.06 -15.86
N VAL A 130 -29.10 0.51 -17.03
CA VAL A 130 -29.17 1.94 -17.34
C VAL A 130 -30.27 2.64 -16.52
N CYS A 131 -30.04 3.91 -16.25
CA CYS A 131 -30.88 4.78 -15.43
C CYS A 131 -30.89 6.18 -16.05
N GLN A 132 -32.05 6.85 -16.08
CA GLN A 132 -32.17 8.23 -16.55
C GLN A 132 -32.01 9.26 -15.43
N THR A 133 -32.30 8.92 -14.17
CA THR A 133 -32.20 9.88 -13.05
C THR A 133 -30.75 10.11 -12.60
N ASP A 134 -29.89 9.09 -12.63
CA ASP A 134 -28.45 9.20 -12.31
C ASP A 134 -27.63 9.54 -13.58
N TYR A 135 -28.08 10.53 -14.37
CA TYR A 135 -27.51 10.87 -15.69
C TYR A 135 -26.06 11.38 -15.63
N SER A 136 -25.12 10.65 -16.24
CA SER A 136 -23.68 10.92 -16.21
C SER A 136 -23.11 11.48 -17.53
N GLY A 137 -23.93 12.25 -18.28
CA GLY A 137 -23.55 12.82 -19.57
C GLY A 137 -23.87 11.95 -20.79
N TYR A 138 -24.33 10.71 -20.58
CA TYR A 138 -24.58 9.71 -21.61
C TYR A 138 -26.03 9.75 -22.13
N PRO A 139 -26.33 10.32 -23.32
CA PRO A 139 -27.71 10.39 -23.82
C PRO A 139 -28.34 9.01 -24.07
N ASP A 140 -27.51 7.98 -24.30
CA ASP A 140 -27.94 6.60 -24.55
C ASP A 140 -28.43 5.82 -23.32
N CYS A 141 -28.43 6.42 -22.12
CA CYS A 141 -29.06 5.82 -20.93
C CYS A 141 -30.52 6.23 -20.71
N ARG A 142 -31.07 7.11 -21.57
CA ARG A 142 -32.43 7.68 -21.46
C ARG A 142 -33.52 6.72 -21.95
N ASP A 143 -34.69 6.78 -21.33
CA ASP A 143 -35.86 5.96 -21.65
C ASP A 143 -36.28 6.08 -23.13
N ALA A 144 -36.33 7.31 -23.66
CA ALA A 144 -36.62 7.56 -25.07
C ALA A 144 -35.62 6.87 -26.01
N THR A 145 -34.32 6.89 -25.69
CA THR A 145 -33.28 6.24 -26.49
C THR A 145 -33.34 4.73 -26.38
N ILE A 146 -33.64 4.17 -25.20
CA ILE A 146 -33.83 2.73 -25.03
C ILE A 146 -35.09 2.22 -25.76
N LYS A 147 -36.20 2.96 -25.71
CA LYS A 147 -37.43 2.63 -26.46
C LYS A 147 -37.22 2.73 -27.97
N SER A 148 -36.56 3.78 -28.45
CA SER A 148 -36.16 3.93 -29.85
C SER A 148 -35.28 2.76 -30.28
N LEU A 149 -34.24 2.42 -29.52
CA LEU A 149 -33.36 1.29 -29.81
C LEU A 149 -34.09 -0.06 -29.77
N GLN A 150 -35.05 -0.27 -28.85
CA GLN A 150 -35.88 -1.48 -28.86
C GLN A 150 -36.69 -1.59 -30.14
N ALA A 151 -37.31 -0.49 -30.61
CA ALA A 151 -38.03 -0.47 -31.89
C ALA A 151 -37.08 -0.73 -33.07
N THR A 152 -35.91 -0.09 -33.12
CA THR A 152 -34.88 -0.33 -34.14
C THR A 152 -34.41 -1.78 -34.17
N LEU A 153 -34.16 -2.39 -33.01
CA LEU A 153 -33.73 -3.79 -32.90
C LEU A 153 -34.86 -4.76 -33.27
N LYS A 154 -36.10 -4.50 -32.85
CA LYS A 154 -37.25 -5.34 -33.22
C LYS A 154 -37.51 -5.32 -34.73
N LEU A 155 -37.47 -4.15 -35.35
CA LEU A 155 -37.66 -4.01 -36.80
C LEU A 155 -36.46 -4.60 -37.57
N GLY A 156 -35.23 -4.20 -37.23
CA GLY A 156 -34.02 -4.60 -37.94
C GLY A 156 -33.55 -6.05 -37.72
N MET A 157 -34.21 -6.82 -36.84
CA MET A 157 -33.97 -8.25 -36.63
C MET A 157 -35.24 -9.10 -36.81
N GLU A 158 -36.38 -8.49 -37.16
CA GLU A 158 -37.72 -9.09 -37.20
C GLU A 158 -38.05 -9.96 -35.96
N TYR A 159 -37.62 -9.51 -34.78
CA TYR A 159 -37.62 -10.33 -33.56
C TYR A 159 -38.13 -9.56 -32.33
N ASP A 160 -38.99 -10.20 -31.53
CA ASP A 160 -39.63 -9.61 -30.35
C ASP A 160 -38.65 -9.44 -29.16
N ILE A 161 -37.71 -8.51 -29.31
CA ILE A 161 -36.80 -8.08 -28.25
C ILE A 161 -37.51 -7.09 -27.32
N ILE A 162 -37.47 -7.38 -26.02
CA ILE A 162 -37.97 -6.51 -24.95
C ILE A 162 -36.80 -6.11 -24.05
N ILE A 163 -36.46 -4.83 -24.03
CA ILE A 163 -35.40 -4.27 -23.18
C ILE A 163 -36.00 -3.85 -21.84
N HIS A 164 -35.69 -4.59 -20.79
CA HIS A 164 -36.03 -4.26 -19.41
C HIS A 164 -34.95 -3.37 -18.82
N THR A 165 -35.38 -2.24 -18.26
CA THR A 165 -34.54 -1.27 -17.57
C THR A 165 -35.05 -1.09 -16.13
N PRO A 166 -34.82 -2.06 -15.23
CA PRO A 166 -35.47 -2.11 -13.91
C PRO A 166 -35.14 -0.92 -13.00
N LEU A 167 -34.09 -0.17 -13.36
CA LEU A 167 -33.56 0.99 -12.65
C LEU A 167 -33.79 2.32 -13.40
N MET A 168 -34.52 2.33 -14.52
CA MET A 168 -34.68 3.51 -15.40
C MET A 168 -35.10 4.78 -14.64
N TRP A 169 -36.12 4.63 -13.81
CA TRP A 169 -36.74 5.68 -12.99
C TRP A 169 -36.30 5.61 -11.53
N LYS A 170 -35.26 4.82 -11.22
CA LYS A 170 -34.83 4.55 -9.84
C LYS A 170 -33.59 5.34 -9.53
N ASN A 171 -33.69 6.22 -8.55
CA ASN A 171 -32.50 6.76 -7.92
C ASN A 171 -31.73 5.64 -7.18
N LYS A 172 -30.54 5.98 -6.69
CA LYS A 172 -29.70 5.02 -5.96
C LYS A 172 -30.38 4.45 -4.72
N THR A 173 -31.18 5.25 -4.01
CA THR A 173 -31.96 4.87 -2.83
C THR A 173 -32.93 3.74 -3.12
N GLU A 174 -33.73 3.88 -4.17
CA GLU A 174 -34.68 2.87 -4.59
C GLU A 174 -34.00 1.60 -5.09
N THR A 175 -32.88 1.74 -5.80
CA THR A 175 -32.05 0.61 -6.25
C THR A 175 -31.51 -0.20 -5.05
N ILE A 176 -31.18 0.47 -3.95
CA ILE A 176 -30.74 -0.15 -2.70
C ILE A 176 -31.91 -0.78 -1.92
N LYS A 177 -33.04 -0.09 -1.76
CA LYS A 177 -34.30 -0.67 -1.23
C LYS A 177 -34.72 -1.91 -2.03
N MET A 178 -34.57 -1.87 -3.34
CA MET A 178 -34.83 -2.97 -4.26
C MET A 178 -33.89 -4.15 -4.00
N MET A 179 -32.58 -3.94 -3.88
CA MET A 179 -31.65 -5.03 -3.57
C MET A 179 -31.91 -5.68 -2.20
N GLN A 180 -32.37 -4.89 -1.21
CA GLN A 180 -32.78 -5.41 0.09
C GLN A 180 -34.09 -6.22 0.00
N LYS A 181 -35.12 -5.74 -0.71
CA LYS A 181 -36.36 -6.51 -0.99
C LYS A 181 -36.10 -7.77 -1.85
N LEU A 182 -35.04 -7.75 -2.66
CA LEU A 182 -34.53 -8.92 -3.36
C LEU A 182 -33.79 -9.90 -2.42
N GLY A 183 -33.40 -9.48 -1.22
CA GLY A 183 -32.85 -10.31 -0.15
C GLY A 183 -31.37 -10.69 -0.31
N ARG A 184 -30.64 -10.03 -1.22
CA ARG A 184 -29.26 -10.41 -1.63
C ARG A 184 -28.22 -9.31 -1.43
N LEU A 185 -28.47 -8.45 -0.45
CA LEU A 185 -27.67 -7.26 -0.17
C LEU A 185 -26.18 -7.60 0.09
N GLU A 186 -25.89 -8.78 0.64
CA GLU A 186 -24.54 -9.24 0.95
C GLU A 186 -23.63 -9.40 -0.28
N LEU A 187 -24.18 -9.53 -1.50
CA LEU A 187 -23.37 -9.66 -2.73
C LEU A 187 -22.50 -8.43 -2.99
N TYR A 188 -22.92 -7.24 -2.55
CA TYR A 188 -22.14 -6.02 -2.68
C TYR A 188 -20.77 -6.09 -1.98
N LYS A 189 -20.57 -6.98 -0.99
CA LYS A 189 -19.28 -7.11 -0.27
C LYS A 189 -18.13 -7.68 -1.10
N TYR A 190 -18.40 -8.19 -2.30
CA TYR A 190 -17.39 -8.87 -3.12
C TYR A 190 -16.54 -7.93 -3.98
N THR A 191 -16.36 -6.67 -3.55
CA THR A 191 -15.64 -5.59 -4.26
C THR A 191 -14.40 -5.03 -3.49
N TYR A 192 -13.38 -5.89 -3.27
CA TYR A 192 -11.91 -5.64 -3.10
C TYR A 192 -11.27 -4.92 -1.87
N THR A 193 -10.40 -5.59 -1.06
CA THR A 193 -9.48 -5.00 0.00
C THR A 193 -8.29 -5.90 0.44
N CYS A 194 -7.30 -5.40 1.24
CA CYS A 194 -5.86 -5.67 0.95
C CYS A 194 -4.74 -6.00 2.03
N PHE A 195 -4.48 -5.34 3.19
CA PHE A 195 -3.31 -5.59 4.11
C PHE A 195 -3.68 -5.79 5.61
N ILE A 196 -2.75 -6.05 6.55
CA ILE A 196 -3.05 -6.14 8.02
C ILE A 196 -2.57 -4.93 8.87
N PRO A 197 -3.11 -4.71 10.09
CA PRO A 197 -2.54 -3.78 11.07
C PRO A 197 -1.12 -4.18 11.51
N LYS A 198 -0.40 -3.23 12.13
CA LYS A 198 1.03 -3.24 12.48
C LYS A 198 1.98 -3.37 11.27
N THR A 199 1.45 -3.29 10.04
CA THR A 199 2.26 -3.10 8.83
C THR A 199 2.90 -1.72 8.88
N LYS A 200 4.24 -1.66 8.85
CA LYS A 200 5.01 -0.42 8.81
C LYS A 200 4.91 0.24 7.43
N ILE A 201 4.69 1.53 7.41
CA ILE A 201 4.66 2.37 6.22
C ILE A 201 5.79 3.40 6.35
N LEU A 202 6.54 3.60 5.28
CA LEU A 202 7.60 4.59 5.24
C LEU A 202 7.03 5.99 5.00
N THR A 203 7.22 6.87 5.98
CA THR A 203 6.85 8.30 5.93
C THR A 203 8.12 9.17 5.93
N PRO A 204 8.03 10.47 5.59
CA PRO A 204 9.12 11.43 5.81
C PRO A 204 9.59 11.56 7.27
N GLU A 205 8.76 11.14 8.23
CA GLU A 205 9.03 11.15 9.67
C GLU A 205 9.55 9.81 10.21
N GLY A 206 9.81 8.82 9.34
CA GLY A 206 10.21 7.45 9.71
C GLY A 206 9.11 6.42 9.47
N ASN A 207 9.21 5.27 10.14
CA ASN A 207 8.22 4.19 10.03
C ASN A 207 7.03 4.39 10.96
N GLU A 208 5.83 4.50 10.40
CA GLU A 208 4.57 4.51 11.16
C GLU A 208 3.74 3.24 10.88
N ASN A 209 2.89 2.82 11.80
CA ASN A 209 1.97 1.71 11.55
C ASN A 209 0.79 2.15 10.65
N ILE A 210 0.34 1.28 9.75
CA ILE A 210 -0.76 1.57 8.80
C ILE A 210 -2.08 1.96 9.49
N GLU A 211 -2.32 1.52 10.73
CA GLU A 211 -3.49 1.88 11.53
C GLU A 211 -3.41 3.25 12.23
N ASN A 212 -2.22 3.85 12.33
CA ASN A 212 -2.00 5.15 12.98
C ASN A 212 -2.07 6.33 12.00
N LEU A 213 -1.86 6.07 10.71
CA LEU A 213 -1.90 7.06 9.64
C LEU A 213 -3.30 7.67 9.44
N LYS A 214 -3.34 8.85 8.83
CA LYS A 214 -4.54 9.65 8.55
C LYS A 214 -4.54 10.21 7.13
N LYS A 215 -5.72 10.60 6.66
CA LYS A 215 -5.88 11.40 5.42
C LYS A 215 -5.13 12.73 5.61
N GLY A 216 -4.25 13.06 4.67
CA GLY A 216 -3.39 14.25 4.73
C GLY A 216 -1.94 13.98 5.15
N ASP A 217 -1.63 12.83 5.75
CA ASP A 217 -0.25 12.43 6.05
C ASP A 217 0.55 12.17 4.76
N PHE A 218 1.87 12.09 4.86
CA PHE A 218 2.77 11.86 3.73
C PHE A 218 3.49 10.52 3.82
N VAL A 219 3.65 9.85 2.68
CA VAL A 219 4.33 8.55 2.56
C VAL A 219 5.33 8.54 1.40
N TYR A 220 6.28 7.62 1.45
CA TYR A 220 7.18 7.36 0.33
C TYR A 220 6.56 6.38 -0.67
N THR A 221 6.60 6.75 -1.96
CA THR A 221 6.11 5.96 -3.09
C THR A 221 7.07 4.84 -3.49
N ALA A 222 6.66 3.96 -4.41
CA ALA A 222 7.56 2.93 -4.96
C ALA A 222 8.80 3.52 -5.69
N ASN A 223 8.69 4.72 -6.24
CA ASN A 223 9.79 5.45 -6.88
C ASN A 223 10.54 6.37 -5.88
N GLY A 224 10.15 6.37 -4.60
CA GLY A 224 10.79 7.14 -3.54
C GLY A 224 10.47 8.63 -3.52
N ASN A 225 9.42 9.07 -4.22
CA ASN A 225 8.84 10.41 -4.04
C ASN A 225 8.10 10.49 -2.70
N ILE A 226 7.84 11.71 -2.23
CA ILE A 226 6.99 11.98 -1.06
C ILE A 226 5.63 12.42 -1.58
N GLU A 227 4.57 11.68 -1.26
CA GLU A 227 3.22 11.95 -1.73
C GLU A 227 2.18 11.79 -0.61
N ARG A 228 1.05 12.47 -0.76
CA ARG A 228 0.04 12.59 0.29
C ARG A 228 -0.93 11.40 0.26
N ILE A 229 -1.34 10.93 1.44
CA ILE A 229 -2.43 9.98 1.61
C ILE A 229 -3.75 10.71 1.35
N ASN A 230 -4.39 10.40 0.23
CA ASN A 230 -5.73 10.90 -0.08
C ASN A 230 -6.78 10.22 0.81
N ARG A 231 -6.70 8.88 0.99
CA ARG A 231 -7.66 8.08 1.77
C ARG A 231 -7.02 6.86 2.42
N ILE A 232 -7.62 6.38 3.50
CA ILE A 232 -7.24 5.16 4.22
C ILE A 232 -8.43 4.21 4.24
N TYR A 233 -8.12 2.93 4.17
CA TYR A 233 -9.09 1.85 4.07
C TYR A 233 -8.95 0.89 5.22
N ILE A 234 -10.08 0.45 5.78
CA ILE A 234 -10.19 -0.42 6.95
C ILE A 234 -11.43 -1.32 6.79
N ASN A 235 -11.24 -2.54 6.29
CA ASN A 235 -12.31 -3.54 6.15
C ASN A 235 -12.18 -4.66 7.18
N ASN A 236 -13.18 -5.53 7.28
CA ASN A 236 -13.02 -6.83 7.95
C ASN A 236 -12.65 -7.87 6.88
N TYR A 237 -11.73 -8.78 7.20
CA TYR A 237 -11.36 -9.91 6.36
C TYR A 237 -11.40 -11.21 7.15
N GLU A 238 -11.78 -12.28 6.47
CA GLU A 238 -11.77 -13.64 6.97
C GLU A 238 -11.32 -14.57 5.84
N GLY A 239 -10.23 -15.33 6.06
CA GLY A 239 -9.65 -16.24 5.07
C GLY A 239 -8.11 -16.31 5.10
N LYS A 240 -7.51 -16.86 4.05
CA LYS A 240 -6.05 -17.02 3.92
C LYS A 240 -5.37 -15.72 3.44
N LEU A 241 -4.44 -15.18 4.23
CA LEU A 241 -3.48 -14.18 3.78
C LEU A 241 -2.19 -14.82 3.27
N VAL A 242 -1.46 -14.11 2.43
CA VAL A 242 -0.12 -14.51 1.97
C VAL A 242 0.92 -13.69 2.72
N LYS A 243 1.89 -14.39 3.32
CA LYS A 243 2.99 -13.83 4.09
C LYS A 243 4.32 -14.15 3.41
N ILE A 244 5.08 -13.12 3.02
CA ILE A 244 6.34 -13.27 2.28
C ILE A 244 7.51 -12.56 2.97
N LYS A 245 8.73 -13.04 2.68
CA LYS A 245 9.98 -12.49 3.20
C LYS A 245 11.05 -12.42 2.11
N SER A 246 11.67 -11.25 1.98
CA SER A 246 12.83 -11.02 1.12
C SER A 246 14.12 -10.91 1.95
N TYR A 247 15.27 -11.08 1.30
CA TYR A 247 16.54 -10.70 1.93
C TYR A 247 16.61 -9.18 2.13
N GLY A 248 17.13 -8.75 3.27
CA GLY A 248 17.39 -7.34 3.57
C GLY A 248 16.21 -6.55 4.15
N TYR A 249 14.96 -6.75 3.71
CA TYR A 249 13.82 -6.02 4.29
C TYR A 249 13.53 -6.51 5.74
N PRO A 250 13.47 -5.63 6.76
CA PRO A 250 13.31 -6.00 8.18
C PRO A 250 12.10 -6.86 8.50
N TYR A 251 10.95 -6.60 7.89
CA TYR A 251 9.67 -7.25 8.23
C TYR A 251 9.22 -8.29 7.19
N TYR A 252 8.12 -8.98 7.48
CA TYR A 252 7.39 -9.81 6.52
C TYR A 252 6.30 -8.95 5.88
N LEU A 253 6.08 -9.03 4.56
CA LEU A 253 4.86 -8.47 3.97
C LEU A 253 3.72 -9.46 4.18
N ILE A 254 2.57 -9.00 4.66
CA ILE A 254 1.37 -9.82 4.93
C ILE A 254 0.18 -9.11 4.29
N ALA A 255 -0.43 -9.73 3.29
CA ALA A 255 -1.49 -9.13 2.48
C ALA A 255 -2.50 -10.18 1.97
N THR A 256 -3.66 -9.73 1.49
CA THR A 256 -4.65 -10.62 0.87
C THR A 256 -4.09 -11.18 -0.46
N PRO A 257 -4.51 -12.39 -0.90
CA PRO A 257 -3.89 -13.09 -2.03
C PRO A 257 -3.77 -12.31 -3.34
N ASN A 258 -4.66 -11.35 -3.58
CA ASN A 258 -4.72 -10.59 -4.82
C ASN A 258 -3.92 -9.27 -4.77
N HIS A 259 -3.25 -8.92 -3.65
CA HIS A 259 -2.48 -7.68 -3.58
C HIS A 259 -1.33 -7.65 -4.59
N LYS A 260 -1.21 -6.60 -5.40
CA LYS A 260 -0.12 -6.43 -6.37
C LYS A 260 1.16 -5.91 -5.72
N ILE A 261 2.31 -6.52 -6.01
CA ILE A 261 3.62 -5.99 -5.61
C ILE A 261 4.52 -5.83 -6.84
N PHE A 262 5.39 -4.81 -6.81
CA PHE A 262 6.31 -4.53 -7.91
C PHE A 262 7.40 -5.61 -8.00
N THR A 263 7.57 -6.20 -9.18
CA THR A 263 8.66 -7.18 -9.44
C THR A 263 9.71 -6.62 -10.39
N LEU A 264 10.81 -7.36 -10.59
CA LEU A 264 11.99 -6.86 -11.31
C LEU A 264 11.81 -6.59 -12.82
N LYS A 265 10.74 -7.08 -13.44
CA LYS A 265 10.41 -6.78 -14.86
C LYS A 265 9.42 -5.61 -15.00
N ASP A 266 9.27 -4.80 -13.94
CA ASP A 266 8.26 -3.76 -13.78
C ASP A 266 6.81 -4.22 -14.06
N CYS A 267 6.57 -5.53 -13.98
CA CYS A 267 5.23 -6.11 -14.02
C CYS A 267 4.70 -6.38 -12.60
N ASP A 268 3.50 -5.86 -12.35
CA ASP A 268 2.72 -6.11 -11.14
C ASP A 268 2.44 -7.61 -11.00
N LYS A 269 2.80 -8.21 -9.86
CA LYS A 269 2.39 -9.59 -9.55
C LYS A 269 1.51 -9.63 -8.31
N GLU A 270 0.38 -10.31 -8.41
CA GLU A 270 -0.43 -10.65 -7.24
C GLU A 270 0.42 -11.47 -6.25
N ILE A 271 0.34 -11.18 -4.96
CA ILE A 271 1.17 -11.81 -3.93
C ILE A 271 0.97 -13.32 -3.86
N LYS A 272 -0.21 -13.85 -4.21
CA LYS A 272 -0.44 -15.30 -4.35
C LYS A 272 0.43 -15.97 -5.42
N LYS A 273 0.78 -15.24 -6.48
CA LYS A 273 1.61 -15.68 -7.61
C LYS A 273 3.12 -15.46 -7.37
N ILE A 274 3.51 -14.82 -6.27
CA ILE A 274 4.93 -14.64 -5.89
C ILE A 274 5.43 -15.94 -5.27
N GLU A 275 6.53 -16.48 -5.77
CA GLU A 275 7.16 -17.70 -5.24
C GLU A 275 8.56 -17.47 -4.65
N LYS A 276 9.05 -18.46 -3.89
CA LYS A 276 10.44 -18.53 -3.45
C LYS A 276 11.37 -18.35 -4.66
N GLY A 277 12.39 -17.52 -4.53
CA GLY A 277 13.33 -17.19 -5.59
C GLY A 277 12.89 -16.10 -6.56
N ASN A 278 11.62 -15.64 -6.53
CA ASN A 278 11.18 -14.45 -7.29
C ASN A 278 11.86 -13.18 -6.73
N TRP A 279 11.90 -12.10 -7.52
CA TRP A 279 12.52 -10.83 -7.14
C TRP A 279 11.48 -9.70 -7.04
N VAL A 280 11.52 -8.95 -5.93
CA VAL A 280 10.74 -7.72 -5.73
C VAL A 280 11.61 -6.49 -6.02
N LYS A 281 10.97 -5.44 -6.55
CA LYS A 281 11.59 -4.15 -6.86
C LYS A 281 12.20 -3.53 -5.59
N GLY A 282 13.37 -2.90 -5.74
CA GLY A 282 13.97 -2.02 -4.74
C GLY A 282 13.72 -0.55 -5.09
N TYR A 283 14.16 0.34 -4.21
CA TYR A 283 13.85 1.77 -4.28
C TYR A 283 15.02 2.61 -3.75
N LYS A 284 14.97 3.90 -4.04
CA LYS A 284 15.85 4.94 -3.50
C LYS A 284 14.98 6.14 -3.12
N LEU A 285 14.98 6.51 -1.83
CA LEU A 285 14.14 7.57 -1.29
C LEU A 285 14.73 8.95 -1.58
N LYS A 286 13.89 9.89 -2.02
CA LYS A 286 14.22 11.32 -2.11
C LYS A 286 14.12 11.95 -0.71
N LEU A 287 15.00 11.52 0.19
CA LEU A 287 15.06 12.03 1.57
C LEU A 287 15.27 13.55 1.56
N ASN A 288 14.50 14.27 2.39
CA ASN A 288 14.57 15.72 2.53
C ASN A 288 15.75 16.13 3.43
N ASN A 289 16.97 15.75 3.04
CA ASN A 289 18.26 15.97 3.72
C ASN A 289 18.70 17.46 3.73
N LYS A 290 17.81 18.38 4.12
CA LYS A 290 18.01 19.83 4.06
C LYS A 290 18.41 20.47 5.39
N ILE A 291 18.23 19.79 6.52
CA ILE A 291 18.57 20.36 7.83
C ILE A 291 20.09 20.31 8.02
N ASN A 292 20.73 21.47 8.06
CA ASN A 292 22.10 21.58 8.54
C ASN A 292 22.11 21.44 10.07
N ILE A 293 23.00 20.61 10.57
CA ILE A 293 23.21 20.32 11.99
C ILE A 293 24.69 20.53 12.28
N ASP A 294 25.04 20.98 13.49
CA ASP A 294 26.45 20.99 13.90
C ASP A 294 27.01 19.57 13.90
N LEU A 295 28.23 19.42 13.38
CA LEU A 295 28.85 18.11 13.17
C LEU A 295 29.40 17.52 14.47
N LEU A 296 29.83 18.35 15.41
CA LEU A 296 30.25 17.88 16.73
C LEU A 296 29.03 17.41 17.54
N PHE A 297 27.94 18.17 17.54
CA PHE A 297 26.67 17.81 18.15
C PHE A 297 26.06 16.55 17.52
N ALA A 298 26.11 16.39 16.19
CA ALA A 298 25.64 15.19 15.50
C ALA A 298 26.42 13.93 15.96
N ARG A 299 27.76 14.00 16.02
CA ARG A 299 28.57 12.87 16.52
C ARG A 299 28.34 12.62 18.01
N PHE A 300 28.19 13.67 18.83
CA PHE A 300 27.84 13.54 20.25
C PHE A 300 26.50 12.82 20.43
N LEU A 301 25.47 13.19 19.67
CA LEU A 301 24.17 12.51 19.70
C LEU A 301 24.27 11.04 19.27
N GLY A 302 25.21 10.69 18.40
CA GLY A 302 25.56 9.31 18.09
C GLY A 302 25.97 8.53 19.34
N TYR A 303 26.97 9.02 20.08
CA TYR A 303 27.41 8.40 21.35
C TYR A 303 26.30 8.39 22.41
N PHE A 304 25.49 9.45 22.50
CA PHE A 304 24.38 9.53 23.46
C PHE A 304 23.22 8.57 23.12
N ALA A 305 23.06 8.22 21.83
CA ALA A 305 22.04 7.28 21.37
C ALA A 305 22.40 5.80 21.62
N SER A 306 23.69 5.47 21.77
CA SER A 306 24.17 4.16 22.24
C SER A 306 24.34 4.11 23.75
N GLU A 307 25.24 4.95 24.28
CA GLU A 307 25.86 4.83 25.61
C GLU A 307 25.43 5.95 26.58
N GLY A 308 24.49 6.80 26.15
CA GLY A 308 24.03 7.96 26.90
C GLY A 308 22.89 7.65 27.87
N CYS A 309 22.96 8.21 29.08
CA CYS A 309 21.88 8.21 30.05
C CYS A 309 21.58 9.62 30.60
N TYR A 310 20.37 9.75 31.13
CA TYR A 310 19.92 10.92 31.87
C TYR A 310 20.23 10.73 33.36
N THR A 311 20.74 11.76 34.02
CA THR A 311 20.91 11.79 35.48
C THR A 311 20.00 12.86 36.09
N LYS A 312 20.04 13.03 37.42
CA LYS A 312 19.25 14.08 38.11
C LYS A 312 19.80 15.49 37.88
N ASP A 313 21.06 15.57 37.43
CA ASP A 313 21.94 16.73 37.44
C ASP A 313 22.57 17.02 36.06
N GLY A 314 22.39 16.14 35.07
CA GLY A 314 23.05 16.26 33.77
C GLY A 314 22.81 15.14 32.76
N LEU A 315 23.64 15.15 31.72
CA LEU A 315 23.76 14.05 30.75
C LEU A 315 25.05 13.27 31.03
N CYS A 316 24.98 11.95 31.02
CA CYS A 316 26.15 11.09 31.18
C CYS A 316 26.32 10.16 29.97
N ILE A 317 27.56 9.85 29.60
CA ILE A 317 27.91 8.81 28.62
C ILE A 317 28.91 7.86 29.29
N SER A 318 28.60 6.55 29.31
CA SER A 318 29.50 5.50 29.78
C SER A 318 30.34 4.97 28.62
N MET A 319 31.66 4.88 28.74
CA MET A 319 32.50 4.20 27.73
C MET A 319 33.55 3.31 28.38
N ASN A 320 34.02 2.28 27.68
CA ASN A 320 35.07 1.40 28.21
C ASN A 320 36.46 2.06 28.06
N LYS A 321 37.22 2.15 29.16
CA LYS A 321 38.47 2.93 29.22
C LYS A 321 39.59 2.40 28.33
N GLU A 322 39.57 1.11 27.99
CA GLU A 322 40.58 0.47 27.15
C GLU A 322 40.17 0.53 25.67
N LYS A 323 38.97 0.06 25.34
CA LYS A 323 38.40 0.02 23.98
C LYS A 323 38.23 1.42 23.39
N ASP A 324 37.66 2.35 24.16
CA ASP A 324 37.10 3.61 23.67
C ASP A 324 37.98 4.83 23.96
N LYS A 325 39.24 4.62 24.34
CA LYS A 325 40.20 5.66 24.78
C LYS A 325 40.31 6.87 23.84
N LYS A 326 40.16 6.66 22.52
CA LYS A 326 40.18 7.74 21.51
C LYS A 326 38.91 8.58 21.51
N ASP A 327 37.78 7.96 21.80
CA ASP A 327 36.46 8.57 21.72
C ASP A 327 36.07 9.23 23.05
N ILE A 328 36.52 8.67 24.18
CA ILE A 328 36.59 9.36 25.48
C ILE A 328 37.36 10.69 25.35
N LYS A 329 38.57 10.66 24.75
CA LYS A 329 39.35 11.88 24.48
C LYS A 329 38.59 12.85 23.56
N TRP A 330 37.94 12.35 22.52
CA TRP A 330 37.15 13.19 21.61
C TRP A 330 35.97 13.86 22.32
N LEU A 331 35.24 13.15 23.19
CA LEU A 331 34.13 13.70 23.96
C LEU A 331 34.60 14.82 24.89
N ILE A 332 35.64 14.58 25.70
CA ILE A 332 36.22 15.58 26.62
C ILE A 332 36.67 16.84 25.85
N GLN A 333 37.27 16.69 24.67
CA GLN A 333 37.75 17.81 23.86
C GLN A 333 36.67 18.61 23.10
N ASN A 334 35.44 18.10 22.97
CA ASN A 334 34.42 18.73 22.12
C ASN A 334 33.09 19.02 22.83
N ILE A 335 32.76 18.35 23.94
CA ILE A 335 31.64 18.74 24.82
C ILE A 335 31.68 20.23 25.22
N PRO A 336 32.84 20.84 25.57
CA PRO A 336 32.92 22.28 25.83
C PRO A 336 32.51 23.15 24.63
N LYS A 337 32.83 22.73 23.41
CA LYS A 337 32.49 23.46 22.18
C LYS A 337 31.01 23.34 21.82
N ILE A 338 30.40 22.19 22.13
CA ILE A 338 29.00 21.88 21.83
C ILE A 338 28.05 22.57 22.83
N PHE A 339 28.40 22.60 24.11
CA PHE A 339 27.48 22.99 25.19
C PHE A 339 27.93 24.20 26.01
N ASN A 340 29.14 24.72 25.81
CA ASN A 340 29.81 25.69 26.70
C ASN A 340 29.86 25.20 28.16
N LYS A 341 30.20 23.91 28.34
CA LYS A 341 30.31 23.22 29.64
C LYS A 341 31.50 22.27 29.64
N ASN A 342 32.29 22.29 30.70
CA ASN A 342 33.34 21.30 30.91
C ASN A 342 32.75 20.01 31.51
N PRO A 343 32.91 18.84 30.88
CA PRO A 343 32.50 17.58 31.47
C PRO A 343 33.43 17.19 32.62
N LYS A 344 32.91 16.43 33.60
CA LYS A 344 33.74 15.69 34.55
C LYS A 344 33.75 14.22 34.16
N MET A 345 34.85 13.53 34.42
CA MET A 345 34.99 12.08 34.16
C MET A 345 35.11 11.34 35.49
N TYR A 346 34.37 10.24 35.64
CA TYR A 346 34.36 9.39 36.83
C TYR A 346 34.58 7.93 36.44
N ASP A 347 35.36 7.21 37.23
CA ASP A 347 35.54 5.77 37.04
C ASP A 347 34.35 4.98 37.61
N CYS A 348 33.89 3.98 36.88
CA CYS A 348 32.81 3.09 37.30
C CYS A 348 33.12 1.64 36.88
N ASN A 349 32.26 0.68 37.29
CA ASN A 349 32.43 -0.75 37.02
C ASN A 349 33.84 -1.29 37.38
N LYS A 350 34.26 -1.08 38.64
CA LYS A 350 35.62 -1.40 39.15
C LYS A 350 36.76 -0.81 38.28
N GLY A 351 36.59 0.42 37.79
CA GLY A 351 37.60 1.14 37.00
C GLY A 351 37.66 0.76 35.51
N LYS A 352 36.77 -0.12 35.02
CA LYS A 352 36.75 -0.56 33.61
C LYS A 352 36.06 0.44 32.68
N ASN A 353 35.10 1.20 33.19
CA ASN A 353 34.32 2.18 32.45
C ASN A 353 34.58 3.59 32.97
N ALA A 354 34.45 4.59 32.09
CA ALA A 354 34.46 6.01 32.40
C ALA A 354 33.09 6.60 32.11
N ASN A 355 32.48 7.22 33.13
CA ASN A 355 31.28 8.04 33.02
C ASN A 355 31.69 9.49 32.74
N ILE A 356 31.36 10.00 31.55
CA ILE A 356 31.61 11.38 31.13
C ILE A 356 30.31 12.18 31.35
N HIS A 357 30.32 13.07 32.34
CA HIS A 357 29.12 13.73 32.86
C HIS A 357 29.12 15.25 32.59
N ILE A 358 28.08 15.73 31.92
CA ILE A 358 27.79 17.13 31.61
C ILE A 358 26.74 17.66 32.60
N PHE A 359 27.18 18.37 33.64
CA PHE A 359 26.31 18.92 34.68
C PHE A 359 25.52 20.15 34.18
N ASP A 360 24.30 19.93 33.73
CA ASP A 360 23.33 20.99 33.41
C ASP A 360 21.90 20.41 33.37
N VAL A 361 21.09 20.68 34.40
CA VAL A 361 19.68 20.27 34.47
C VAL A 361 18.84 20.85 33.31
N LYS A 362 19.13 22.07 32.86
CA LYS A 362 18.43 22.70 31.73
C LYS A 362 18.79 22.03 30.40
N LEU A 363 19.93 21.33 30.32
CA LEU A 363 20.28 20.48 29.19
C LEU A 363 19.49 19.16 29.20
N VAL A 364 19.26 18.58 30.38
CA VAL A 364 18.37 17.42 30.55
C VAL A 364 16.95 17.76 30.08
N ASP A 365 16.38 18.88 30.53
CA ASP A 365 15.07 19.36 30.07
C ASP A 365 14.98 19.53 28.55
N LYS A 366 16.03 20.09 27.92
CA LYS A 366 16.10 20.25 26.45
C LYS A 366 16.12 18.91 25.73
N PHE A 367 16.85 17.93 26.26
CA PHE A 367 16.91 16.59 25.67
C PHE A 367 15.61 15.81 25.92
N TYR A 368 15.02 15.86 27.12
CA TYR A 368 13.70 15.30 27.39
C TYR A 368 12.63 15.83 26.42
N LYS A 369 12.60 17.14 26.18
CA LYS A 369 11.65 17.78 25.25
C LYS A 369 11.90 17.47 23.77
N ARG A 370 13.11 17.05 23.39
CA ARG A 370 13.50 16.79 21.98
C ARG A 370 13.56 15.30 21.61
N TYR A 371 14.04 14.47 22.52
CA TYR A 371 14.33 13.04 22.32
C TYR A 371 13.47 12.12 23.20
N GLY A 372 12.69 12.68 24.15
CA GLY A 372 11.89 11.94 25.11
C GLY A 372 12.64 11.65 26.43
N ASN A 373 11.86 11.52 27.50
CA ASN A 373 12.33 11.18 28.86
C ASN A 373 12.40 9.67 29.15
N GLY A 374 11.94 8.83 28.21
CA GLY A 374 11.97 7.38 28.33
C GLY A 374 13.39 6.79 28.32
N TYR A 375 13.44 5.48 28.61
CA TYR A 375 14.66 4.69 28.54
C TYR A 375 15.20 4.62 27.08
N CYS A 376 16.42 4.11 26.89
CA CYS A 376 17.10 4.16 25.58
C CYS A 376 16.29 3.53 24.42
N ASN A 377 15.43 2.54 24.71
CA ASN A 377 14.49 1.90 23.79
C ASN A 377 13.36 2.81 23.27
N GLU A 378 13.01 3.88 24.00
CA GLU A 378 11.88 4.78 23.71
C GLU A 378 12.28 6.07 23.00
N ARG A 379 13.53 6.51 23.17
CA ARG A 379 14.05 7.79 22.64
C ARG A 379 13.82 7.94 21.13
N ASP A 380 13.45 9.15 20.72
CA ASP A 380 13.04 9.43 19.34
C ASP A 380 14.11 10.24 18.58
N PHE A 381 14.89 9.56 17.76
CA PHE A 381 15.92 10.16 16.90
C PHE A 381 15.47 10.32 15.45
N ARG A 382 14.16 10.49 15.16
CA ARG A 382 13.67 10.59 13.76
C ARG A 382 14.27 11.75 12.95
N GLU A 383 14.72 12.82 13.62
CA GLU A 383 15.25 14.00 12.92
C GLU A 383 16.49 13.73 12.06
N ILE A 384 17.25 12.66 12.34
CA ILE A 384 18.42 12.26 11.53
C ILE A 384 18.05 11.98 10.06
N LEU A 385 16.79 11.61 9.77
CA LEU A 385 16.29 11.39 8.41
C LEU A 385 16.16 12.69 7.59
N LYS A 386 16.14 13.85 8.26
CA LYS A 386 16.02 15.19 7.66
C LYS A 386 17.37 15.95 7.60
N TRP A 387 18.36 15.49 8.36
CA TRP A 387 19.69 16.09 8.39
C TRP A 387 20.42 15.95 7.04
N ASN A 388 21.35 16.86 6.76
CA ASN A 388 22.23 16.76 5.60
C ASN A 388 23.07 15.47 5.65
N LYS A 389 23.64 15.06 4.51
CA LYS A 389 24.37 13.79 4.42
C LYS A 389 25.56 13.69 5.38
N ILE A 390 26.21 14.81 5.71
CA ILE A 390 27.40 14.83 6.57
C ILE A 390 27.00 14.67 8.05
N GLY A 391 25.95 15.37 8.51
CA GLY A 391 25.39 15.16 9.85
C GLY A 391 24.87 13.75 10.08
N GLN A 392 24.29 13.12 9.05
CA GLN A 392 23.94 11.69 9.07
C GLN A 392 25.19 10.79 9.22
N ASP A 393 26.25 11.06 8.46
CA ASP A 393 27.50 10.29 8.53
C ASP A 393 28.14 10.42 9.94
N GLU A 394 28.12 11.62 10.52
CA GLU A 394 28.69 11.92 11.83
C GLU A 394 27.93 11.28 13.00
N PHE A 395 26.60 11.31 12.96
CA PHE A 395 25.77 10.56 13.92
C PHE A 395 26.06 9.06 13.89
N LEU A 396 26.16 8.49 12.69
CA LEU A 396 26.46 7.08 12.51
C LEU A 396 27.88 6.73 12.99
N ILE A 397 28.86 7.63 12.84
CA ILE A 397 30.21 7.44 13.41
C ILE A 397 30.15 7.36 14.95
N GLY A 398 29.49 8.29 15.63
CA GLY A 398 29.38 8.27 17.10
C GLY A 398 28.69 7.00 17.60
N LEU A 399 27.53 6.68 17.01
CA LEU A 399 26.71 5.54 17.40
C LEU A 399 27.44 4.19 17.22
N PHE A 400 28.12 3.99 16.09
CA PHE A 400 28.86 2.75 15.83
C PHE A 400 30.20 2.64 16.59
N ARG A 401 30.67 3.69 17.27
CA ARG A 401 31.85 3.60 18.15
C ARG A 401 31.50 3.20 19.59
N GLY A 402 30.31 3.54 20.06
CA GLY A 402 29.71 2.92 21.26
C GLY A 402 29.37 1.46 21.00
N ASP A 403 28.17 1.20 20.48
CA ASP A 403 27.54 -0.13 20.37
C ASP A 403 27.97 -0.96 19.13
N GLY A 404 28.86 -0.46 18.28
CA GLY A 404 29.24 -1.14 17.05
C GLY A 404 30.21 -2.30 17.27
N PHE A 405 29.88 -3.46 16.70
CA PHE A 405 30.74 -4.65 16.67
C PHE A 405 31.24 -4.96 15.25
N ILE A 406 32.52 -5.34 15.15
CA ILE A 406 33.19 -5.72 13.90
C ILE A 406 33.57 -7.21 13.96
N SER A 407 32.92 -8.06 13.15
CA SER A 407 33.35 -9.46 13.02
C SER A 407 34.51 -9.59 12.04
N LYS A 408 35.73 -9.79 12.56
CA LYS A 408 36.95 -10.10 11.78
C LYS A 408 36.86 -11.40 10.97
N PHE A 409 35.93 -12.29 11.30
CA PHE A 409 35.73 -13.57 10.58
C PHE A 409 34.86 -13.43 9.32
N ASN A 410 34.20 -12.28 9.12
CA ASN A 410 33.24 -12.08 8.04
C ASN A 410 33.33 -10.70 7.35
N ASP A 411 34.27 -9.84 7.78
CA ASP A 411 34.24 -8.38 7.72
C ASP A 411 32.82 -7.80 7.72
N SER A 412 32.03 -8.23 8.72
CA SER A 412 30.64 -7.84 8.84
C SER A 412 30.42 -7.02 10.10
N PHE A 413 29.78 -5.87 9.91
CA PHE A 413 29.50 -4.89 10.94
C PHE A 413 28.11 -5.16 11.50
N SER A 414 27.96 -5.05 12.81
CA SER A 414 26.64 -5.10 13.43
C SER A 414 26.54 -4.19 14.64
N ILE A 415 25.42 -3.50 14.75
CA ILE A 415 25.00 -2.80 15.96
C ILE A 415 23.76 -3.50 16.51
N SER A 416 23.62 -3.58 17.83
CA SER A 416 22.51 -4.29 18.47
C SER A 416 21.87 -3.40 19.52
N LEU A 417 20.68 -2.86 19.25
CA LEU A 417 20.02 -1.86 20.08
C LEU A 417 18.67 -2.37 20.59
N THR A 418 18.24 -1.92 21.76
CA THR A 418 16.87 -2.14 22.26
C THR A 418 15.85 -1.23 21.56
N ASN A 419 16.31 -0.10 21.00
CA ASN A 419 15.50 0.87 20.28
C ASN A 419 15.26 0.46 18.82
N ILE A 420 14.09 -0.13 18.53
CA ILE A 420 13.71 -0.51 17.16
C ILE A 420 13.56 0.71 16.23
N LYS A 421 13.03 1.86 16.71
CA LYS A 421 12.85 3.06 15.86
C LYS A 421 14.19 3.57 15.34
N LEU A 422 15.20 3.61 16.21
CA LEU A 422 16.56 3.99 15.84
C LEU A 422 17.16 3.01 14.81
N ILE A 423 16.99 1.70 15.02
CA ILE A 423 17.36 0.66 14.03
C ILE A 423 16.63 0.85 12.69
N GLU A 424 15.33 1.21 12.69
CA GLU A 424 14.55 1.52 11.48
C GLU A 424 15.08 2.79 10.76
N ASN A 425 15.45 3.83 11.49
CA ASN A 425 16.00 5.07 10.92
C ASN A 425 17.39 4.84 10.31
N ILE A 426 18.28 4.11 11.00
CA ILE A 426 19.59 3.70 10.50
C ILE A 426 19.43 2.80 9.27
N TYR A 427 18.47 1.88 9.29
CA TYR A 427 18.13 1.05 8.14
C TYR A 427 17.76 1.90 6.91
N ILE A 428 16.90 2.91 7.09
CA ILE A 428 16.47 3.82 6.02
C ILE A 428 17.68 4.53 5.40
N ILE A 429 18.56 5.12 6.21
CA ILE A 429 19.77 5.79 5.72
C ILE A 429 20.67 4.80 4.95
N PHE A 430 21.04 3.67 5.57
CA PHE A 430 21.93 2.70 4.94
C PHE A 430 21.35 2.03 3.69
N ASN A 431 20.06 1.73 3.65
CA ASN A 431 19.40 1.21 2.45
C ASN A 431 19.43 2.26 1.32
N ASN A 432 19.19 3.54 1.63
CA ASN A 432 19.22 4.62 0.64
C ASN A 432 20.62 4.95 0.11
N ARG A 433 21.67 4.77 0.93
CA ARG A 433 23.09 4.84 0.53
C ARG A 433 23.58 3.56 -0.18
N GLY A 434 22.79 2.50 -0.23
CA GLY A 434 23.12 1.22 -0.89
C GLY A 434 23.92 0.22 -0.05
N LEU A 435 24.10 0.46 1.26
CA LEU A 435 24.75 -0.49 2.18
C LEU A 435 23.86 -1.69 2.55
N CYS A 436 22.54 -1.58 2.31
CA CYS A 436 21.62 -2.74 2.26
C CYS A 436 21.68 -3.69 3.46
N PRO A 437 21.54 -3.16 4.71
CA PRO A 437 21.61 -3.96 5.92
C PRO A 437 20.53 -5.03 6.00
N ARG A 438 20.72 -5.96 6.95
CA ARG A 438 19.72 -6.92 7.42
C ARG A 438 19.37 -6.56 8.85
N VAL A 439 18.09 -6.69 9.23
CA VAL A 439 17.65 -6.55 10.63
C VAL A 439 17.10 -7.88 11.11
N SER A 440 17.49 -8.28 12.31
CA SER A 440 17.01 -9.48 13.00
C SER A 440 16.76 -9.19 14.48
N GLU A 441 15.58 -9.56 14.97
CA GLU A 441 15.30 -9.61 16.40
C GLU A 441 16.09 -10.77 17.05
N LYS A 442 16.61 -10.53 18.25
CA LYS A 442 17.26 -11.52 19.12
C LYS A 442 16.58 -11.50 20.49
N SER A 443 16.33 -12.69 21.02
CA SER A 443 16.00 -12.90 22.43
C SER A 443 17.30 -13.24 23.18
N PRO A 444 17.91 -12.30 23.92
CA PRO A 444 19.06 -12.61 24.78
C PRO A 444 18.62 -13.60 25.88
N LYS A 445 19.43 -14.64 26.14
CA LYS A 445 19.06 -15.73 27.07
C LYS A 445 18.74 -15.28 28.50
N ASN A 446 19.30 -14.15 28.94
CA ASN A 446 19.31 -13.72 30.34
C ASN A 446 18.64 -12.34 30.57
N CYS A 447 17.83 -11.82 29.62
CA CYS A 447 17.23 -10.48 29.77
C CYS A 447 15.78 -10.44 29.26
N ASN A 448 14.87 -9.86 30.05
CA ASN A 448 13.49 -9.58 29.66
C ASN A 448 13.41 -8.36 28.72
N GLY A 449 13.93 -8.49 27.49
CA GLY A 449 13.91 -7.43 26.48
C GLY A 449 14.26 -7.93 25.08
N LYS A 450 13.64 -7.33 24.05
CA LYS A 450 13.97 -7.60 22.64
C LYS A 450 15.20 -6.80 22.25
N LEU A 451 16.21 -7.47 21.68
CA LEU A 451 17.41 -6.84 21.15
C LEU A 451 17.38 -6.89 19.62
N PHE A 452 17.45 -5.75 18.95
CA PHE A 452 17.37 -5.66 17.50
C PHE A 452 18.76 -5.47 16.91
N GLN A 453 19.28 -6.50 16.24
CA GLN A 453 20.55 -6.42 15.54
C GLN A 453 20.34 -5.93 14.10
N LEU A 454 21.01 -4.84 13.74
CA LEU A 454 21.24 -4.44 12.36
C LEU A 454 22.63 -4.91 11.94
N LYS A 455 22.73 -5.62 10.81
CA LYS A 455 23.98 -6.21 10.28
C LYS A 455 24.23 -5.81 8.83
N ILE A 456 25.45 -5.38 8.52
CA ILE A 456 25.97 -5.17 7.16
C ILE A 456 27.06 -6.22 6.94
N ASP A 457 26.87 -7.10 5.96
CA ASP A 457 27.93 -8.02 5.49
C ASP A 457 28.81 -7.29 4.45
N GLN A 458 29.95 -7.87 4.03
CA GLN A 458 30.73 -7.46 2.85
C GLN A 458 29.91 -7.32 1.53
N ARG A 459 28.64 -7.73 1.53
CA ARG A 459 27.72 -7.78 0.39
C ARG A 459 26.95 -6.46 0.23
N ILE A 460 27.64 -5.40 -0.17
CA ILE A 460 27.04 -4.07 -0.40
C ILE A 460 26.81 -3.80 -1.90
N ASN A 461 25.94 -2.84 -2.22
CA ASN A 461 25.88 -2.27 -3.56
C ASN A 461 27.17 -1.45 -3.80
N GLN A 462 28.02 -1.85 -4.74
CA GLN A 462 29.40 -1.36 -4.93
C GLN A 462 29.52 0.08 -5.51
N ASN A 463 28.57 0.96 -5.20
CA ASN A 463 28.66 2.38 -5.56
C ASN A 463 29.70 3.12 -4.67
N ASN A 464 30.14 4.31 -5.08
CA ASN A 464 31.19 5.05 -4.35
C ASN A 464 30.70 5.67 -3.04
N GLU A 465 29.39 5.94 -2.90
CA GLU A 465 28.79 6.51 -1.69
C GLU A 465 28.72 5.49 -0.54
N SER A 466 28.37 4.23 -0.84
CA SER A 466 28.38 3.12 0.12
C SER A 466 29.81 2.82 0.60
N ARG A 467 30.78 2.78 -0.33
CA ARG A 467 32.22 2.60 -0.03
C ARG A 467 32.76 3.72 0.88
N ARG A 468 32.45 5.00 0.59
CA ARG A 468 32.86 6.13 1.43
C ARG A 468 32.32 6.00 2.85
N LEU A 469 31.01 5.74 2.99
CA LEU A 469 30.35 5.64 4.29
C LEU A 469 30.85 4.43 5.09
N ALA A 470 31.06 3.29 4.43
CA ALA A 470 31.67 2.11 5.05
C ALA A 470 33.09 2.40 5.55
N LYS A 471 33.95 3.03 4.74
CA LYS A 471 35.32 3.39 5.17
C LYS A 471 35.31 4.35 6.37
N MET A 472 34.40 5.33 6.39
CA MET A 472 34.32 6.32 7.47
C MET A 472 33.82 5.76 8.81
N ILE A 473 32.79 4.91 8.80
CA ILE A 473 32.25 4.32 10.04
C ILE A 473 33.14 3.17 10.52
N PHE A 474 33.61 2.32 9.60
CA PHE A 474 34.18 1.02 9.96
C PHE A 474 35.71 0.92 9.85
N ASN A 475 36.37 1.89 9.19
CA ASN A 475 37.83 1.92 9.00
C ASN A 475 38.44 0.66 8.31
N ILE A 476 37.65 -0.06 7.50
CA ILE A 476 38.08 -1.25 6.73
C ILE A 476 38.30 -0.91 5.24
N GLY A 477 39.22 -1.64 4.61
CA GLY A 477 39.60 -1.54 3.20
C GLY A 477 38.55 -2.05 2.19
N PRO A 478 38.90 -2.12 0.89
CA PRO A 478 37.93 -2.23 -0.21
C PRO A 478 37.39 -3.64 -0.52
N SER A 479 37.59 -4.65 0.34
CA SER A 479 37.33 -6.08 0.10
C SER A 479 35.84 -6.52 -0.01
N PHE A 480 34.93 -5.59 -0.33
CA PHE A 480 33.49 -5.82 -0.42
C PHE A 480 33.07 -6.58 -1.69
N LYS A 481 32.69 -7.85 -1.57
CA LYS A 481 32.26 -8.72 -2.70
C LYS A 481 30.80 -8.48 -3.11
N TYR A 482 30.57 -8.16 -4.40
CA TYR A 482 29.21 -8.04 -4.96
C TYR A 482 28.48 -9.39 -4.95
N CYS A 483 27.21 -9.41 -4.51
CA CYS A 483 26.44 -10.64 -4.35
C CYS A 483 25.25 -10.71 -5.33
N ARG A 484 25.41 -11.46 -6.43
CA ARG A 484 24.38 -11.66 -7.47
C ARG A 484 23.07 -12.29 -6.93
N GLU A 485 23.10 -12.97 -5.79
CA GLU A 485 21.90 -13.57 -5.16
C GLU A 485 21.05 -12.56 -4.37
N VAL A 486 21.65 -11.42 -3.99
CA VAL A 486 21.03 -10.36 -3.17
C VAL A 486 20.81 -9.09 -3.98
N PHE A 487 21.50 -8.94 -5.11
CA PHE A 487 21.45 -7.77 -5.99
C PHE A 487 21.33 -8.14 -7.46
N ILE A 488 20.43 -7.47 -8.15
CA ILE A 488 20.54 -7.18 -9.58
C ILE A 488 21.02 -5.73 -9.72
N ARG A 489 21.82 -5.41 -10.75
CA ARG A 489 22.48 -4.10 -10.92
C ARG A 489 21.47 -2.94 -10.79
N ASN A 490 21.94 -1.85 -10.20
CA ASN A 490 21.32 -0.53 -10.06
C ASN A 490 20.03 -0.41 -9.19
N ASN A 491 19.13 -1.39 -9.13
CA ASN A 491 17.78 -1.19 -8.55
C ASN A 491 17.55 -1.58 -7.08
N ASN A 492 18.57 -1.96 -6.29
CA ASN A 492 18.44 -2.41 -4.88
C ASN A 492 17.46 -3.61 -4.65
N SER A 493 16.97 -4.25 -5.72
CA SER A 493 15.93 -5.29 -5.69
C SER A 493 16.31 -6.51 -4.85
N ARG A 494 15.31 -7.16 -4.24
CA ARG A 494 15.51 -8.24 -3.27
C ARG A 494 14.87 -9.56 -3.74
N ARG A 495 15.55 -10.67 -3.49
CA ARG A 495 15.02 -12.03 -3.74
C ARG A 495 14.14 -12.49 -2.57
N ILE A 496 12.99 -13.08 -2.85
CA ILE A 496 12.09 -13.74 -1.90
C ILE A 496 12.69 -15.09 -1.48
N TYR A 497 12.75 -15.38 -0.19
CA TYR A 497 13.27 -16.66 0.31
C TYR A 497 12.26 -17.50 1.12
N ARG A 498 11.18 -16.89 1.60
CA ARG A 498 10.09 -17.56 2.33
C ARG A 498 8.73 -16.99 1.93
N LYS A 499 7.77 -17.90 1.78
CA LYS A 499 6.34 -17.67 1.50
C LYS A 499 5.56 -18.63 2.40
N GLU A 500 4.50 -18.17 3.02
CA GLU A 500 3.55 -19.00 3.78
C GLU A 500 2.13 -18.44 3.63
N LEU A 501 1.14 -19.31 3.78
CA LEU A 501 -0.25 -18.92 3.94
C LEU A 501 -0.58 -18.91 5.43
N ILE A 502 -1.33 -17.92 5.88
CA ILE A 502 -1.82 -17.84 7.27
C ILE A 502 -3.32 -17.59 7.26
N ASP A 503 -4.04 -18.23 8.18
CA ASP A 503 -5.44 -17.87 8.46
C ASP A 503 -5.50 -16.52 9.19
N TYR A 504 -6.48 -15.71 8.81
CA TYR A 504 -6.71 -14.42 9.44
C TYR A 504 -8.19 -14.09 9.51
N LYS A 505 -8.62 -13.64 10.69
CA LYS A 505 -9.93 -13.02 10.93
C LYS A 505 -9.68 -11.72 11.68
N GLY A 506 -10.00 -10.57 11.08
CA GLY A 506 -9.69 -9.28 11.69
C GLY A 506 -9.81 -8.08 10.73
N LYS A 507 -9.26 -6.93 11.14
CA LYS A 507 -9.25 -5.72 10.32
C LYS A 507 -8.17 -5.80 9.23
N VAL A 508 -8.48 -5.33 8.03
CA VAL A 508 -7.52 -5.19 6.93
C VAL A 508 -7.44 -3.76 6.41
N TYR A 509 -6.22 -3.28 6.21
CA TYR A 509 -5.90 -1.89 5.90
C TYR A 509 -5.42 -1.73 4.44
N ASN A 510 -5.45 -0.51 3.89
CA ASN A 510 -4.80 -0.13 2.62
C ASN A 510 -4.76 1.40 2.50
N LEU A 511 -3.85 1.96 1.71
CA LEU A 511 -3.74 3.40 1.48
C LEU A 511 -4.07 3.77 0.04
N GLU A 512 -4.65 4.94 -0.15
CA GLU A 512 -4.64 5.65 -1.44
C GLU A 512 -3.66 6.81 -1.35
N VAL A 513 -2.55 6.66 -2.05
CA VAL A 513 -1.63 7.76 -2.36
C VAL A 513 -2.08 8.43 -3.66
N GLU A 514 -1.88 9.74 -3.74
CA GLU A 514 -2.05 10.54 -4.95
C GLU A 514 -1.11 10.07 -6.09
N LYS A 515 -1.11 10.78 -7.23
CA LYS A 515 -0.12 10.72 -8.33
C LYS A 515 0.48 9.34 -8.68
N GLU A 516 1.56 8.90 -8.03
CA GLU A 516 2.26 7.63 -8.35
C GLU A 516 1.57 6.37 -7.80
N HIS A 517 0.44 6.51 -7.09
CA HIS A 517 -0.47 5.42 -6.74
C HIS A 517 0.21 4.20 -6.11
N SER A 518 1.25 4.44 -5.31
CA SER A 518 2.09 3.42 -4.70
C SER A 518 2.65 3.91 -3.38
N TYR A 519 3.03 2.96 -2.52
CA TYR A 519 3.71 3.23 -1.26
C TYR A 519 4.65 2.09 -0.91
N ILE A 520 5.39 2.22 0.19
CA ILE A 520 6.29 1.17 0.65
C ILE A 520 5.79 0.61 2.00
N ALA A 521 5.35 -0.65 1.97
CA ALA A 521 4.75 -1.36 3.12
C ALA A 521 5.68 -2.49 3.59
N ASN A 522 5.99 -2.53 4.89
CA ASN A 522 7.00 -3.42 5.49
C ASN A 522 8.32 -3.46 4.71
N TYR A 523 8.72 -2.30 4.17
CA TYR A 523 9.86 -2.08 3.26
C TYR A 523 9.74 -2.68 1.85
N PHE A 524 8.59 -3.24 1.44
CA PHE A 524 8.30 -3.66 0.07
C PHE A 524 7.57 -2.55 -0.71
N PRO A 525 8.00 -2.19 -1.93
CA PRO A 525 7.19 -1.38 -2.83
C PRO A 525 5.90 -2.11 -3.19
N VAL A 526 4.77 -1.46 -2.93
CA VAL A 526 3.43 -1.94 -3.19
C VAL A 526 2.64 -0.90 -3.96
N HIS A 527 1.74 -1.35 -4.83
CA HIS A 527 0.73 -0.47 -5.41
C HIS A 527 -0.26 -0.10 -4.29
N ASN A 528 -1.01 0.98 -4.46
CA ASN A 528 -2.34 1.00 -3.86
C ASN A 528 -3.18 -0.13 -4.48
N CYS A 529 -4.16 -0.66 -3.76
CA CYS A 529 -5.17 -1.48 -4.43
C CYS A 529 -6.00 -0.63 -5.42
N TYR A 530 -6.46 -1.26 -6.51
CA TYR A 530 -7.03 -0.61 -7.71
C TYR A 530 -5.95 0.29 -8.39
N LYS A 531 -6.31 1.19 -9.33
CA LYS A 531 -5.53 2.44 -9.53
C LYS A 531 -6.04 3.46 -8.48
N GLY A 532 -5.82 3.10 -7.21
CA GLY A 532 -6.39 3.71 -6.00
C GLY A 532 -7.86 3.36 -5.73
N LYS A 533 -8.13 2.53 -4.70
CA LYS A 533 -9.17 2.57 -3.62
C LYS A 533 -9.19 1.20 -2.88
N SER A 534 -10.10 0.98 -1.91
CA SER A 534 -10.51 -0.37 -1.41
C SER A 534 -11.58 -0.38 -0.29
N LEU A 535 -11.95 0.77 0.26
CA LEU A 535 -13.34 0.99 0.68
C LEU A 535 -14.06 1.68 -0.47
N ALA A 536 -15.39 1.72 -0.39
CA ALA A 536 -16.11 2.73 -1.12
C ALA A 536 -15.66 4.13 -0.65
N CYS A 537 -15.51 5.05 -1.60
CA CYS A 537 -14.65 6.22 -1.43
C CYS A 537 -15.23 7.32 -0.52
N GLY A 538 -16.52 7.23 -0.17
CA GLY A 538 -17.34 8.26 0.46
C GLY A 538 -17.59 9.50 -0.40
N GLU A 539 -16.53 10.23 -0.74
CA GLU A 539 -16.60 11.64 -1.21
C GLU A 539 -16.77 11.82 -2.73
N CYS A 540 -16.47 10.79 -3.52
CA CYS A 540 -16.54 10.82 -4.99
C CYS A 540 -17.96 10.48 -5.49
N PRO A 541 -18.39 10.96 -6.67
CA PRO A 541 -19.81 10.98 -7.07
C PRO A 541 -20.55 9.65 -6.90
N ALA A 542 -19.99 8.55 -7.40
CA ALA A 542 -20.60 7.22 -7.31
C ALA A 542 -20.82 6.73 -5.86
N CYS A 543 -20.01 7.18 -4.91
CA CYS A 543 -20.17 6.81 -3.49
C CYS A 543 -21.01 7.81 -2.70
N LYS A 544 -21.06 9.09 -3.09
CA LYS A 544 -22.05 10.03 -2.54
C LYS A 544 -23.47 9.58 -2.90
N LEU A 545 -23.70 9.23 -4.17
CA LEU A 545 -24.95 8.61 -4.63
C LEU A 545 -25.29 7.35 -3.83
N ARG A 546 -24.32 6.44 -3.63
CA ARG A 546 -24.54 5.21 -2.88
C ARG A 546 -24.80 5.43 -1.38
N LEU A 547 -24.08 6.36 -0.73
CA LEU A 547 -24.28 6.70 0.69
C LEU A 547 -25.63 7.35 0.94
N ASN A 548 -25.99 8.37 0.15
CA ASN A 548 -27.33 8.95 0.18
C ASN A 548 -28.38 7.85 -0.05
N GLY A 549 -28.10 6.98 -1.03
CA GLY A 549 -28.86 5.77 -1.32
C GLY A 549 -29.16 4.87 -0.12
N PHE A 550 -28.15 4.55 0.70
CA PHE A 550 -28.35 3.75 1.92
C PHE A 550 -29.03 4.55 3.05
N LYS A 551 -28.66 5.83 3.20
CA LYS A 551 -29.20 6.73 4.23
C LYS A 551 -30.70 6.97 4.07
N GLU A 552 -31.14 7.39 2.88
CA GLU A 552 -32.55 7.57 2.52
C GLU A 552 -33.32 6.23 2.42
N ALA A 553 -32.59 5.11 2.46
CA ALA A 553 -33.17 3.78 2.59
C ALA A 553 -33.47 3.36 4.03
N GLY A 554 -32.89 4.03 5.03
CA GLY A 554 -32.90 3.54 6.41
C GLY A 554 -32.09 2.26 6.57
N LEU A 555 -31.13 1.99 5.67
CA LEU A 555 -30.38 0.74 5.60
C LEU A 555 -28.88 0.98 5.82
N GLN A 556 -28.23 0.03 6.50
CA GLN A 556 -26.77 -0.01 6.56
C GLN A 556 -26.20 -0.59 5.26
N ASP A 557 -25.11 0.00 4.77
CA ASP A 557 -24.40 -0.54 3.62
C ASP A 557 -23.57 -1.79 4.01
N PRO A 558 -23.70 -2.92 3.29
CA PRO A 558 -22.84 -4.10 3.45
C PRO A 558 -21.34 -3.86 3.15
N ILE A 559 -20.97 -2.73 2.54
CA ILE A 559 -19.58 -2.29 2.36
C ILE A 559 -19.28 -1.05 3.19
N LYS A 560 -18.11 -1.03 3.82
CA LYS A 560 -17.64 0.11 4.59
C LYS A 560 -17.12 1.22 3.66
N TYR A 561 -17.10 2.46 4.16
CA TYR A 561 -16.64 3.66 3.46
C TYR A 561 -15.46 4.31 4.17
N SER A 562 -14.64 5.06 3.43
CA SER A 562 -13.50 5.82 3.97
C SER A 562 -13.89 7.14 4.66
N ASN A 563 -15.14 7.25 5.09
CA ASN A 563 -15.79 8.38 5.75
C ASN A 563 -16.73 7.82 6.82
#